data_AF-A0A3M0GEH8-F1
#
_entry.id   AF-A0A3M0GEH8-F1
#
_cell.length_a   1.000
_cell.length_b   1.000
_cell.length_c   1.000
_cell.angle_alpha   90.00
_cell.angle_beta   90.00
_cell.angle_gamma   90.00
#
_symmetry.space_group_name_H-M   'P 1'
#
loop_
_entity.id
_entity.type
_entity.pdbx_description
1 polymer ?
#
loop_
_entity_poly.entity_id
_entity_poly.type
_entity_poly.pdbx_seq_one_letter_code
_entity_poly.pdbx_strand_id
1 'polypeptide(L)'
;MPDYSKSAFEPITLIKKHIENSEKEFDVEIKNSHGGNYVVNSKVNVRQDSVRIENDIRNNFYGTKSDTILTFLKTDFIKLLDTELSYANTQIKIAGNYQDIKITVADSTNVFYTRQGFGIMRVMEKGISNTRKAE
;
A
#
# COMPACT_ATOMS: atom_id res chain seq x y z
N MET A 1 12.66 -10.08 -15.78
CA MET A 1 11.18 -10.01 -15.87
C MET A 1 10.62 -9.90 -14.46
N PRO A 2 9.51 -9.17 -14.24
CA PRO A 2 8.85 -9.10 -12.93
C PRO A 2 8.40 -10.49 -12.44
N ASP A 3 8.58 -10.79 -11.16
CA ASP A 3 8.09 -12.03 -10.52
C ASP A 3 6.84 -11.76 -9.69
N TYR A 4 5.66 -12.05 -10.26
CA TYR A 4 4.36 -11.88 -9.61
C TYR A 4 3.92 -13.10 -8.78
N SER A 5 4.78 -14.09 -8.57
CA SER A 5 4.47 -15.25 -7.73
C SER A 5 4.44 -14.92 -6.23
N LYS A 6 5.08 -13.81 -5.84
CA LYS A 6 5.23 -13.35 -4.47
C LYS A 6 3.95 -12.70 -3.93
N SER A 7 3.77 -12.78 -2.62
CA SER A 7 2.69 -12.08 -1.91
C SER A 7 3.08 -10.64 -1.60
N ALA A 8 2.14 -9.87 -1.04
CA ALA A 8 2.42 -8.52 -0.53
C ALA A 8 3.13 -8.51 0.85
N PHE A 9 3.57 -9.65 1.36
CA PHE A 9 4.13 -9.76 2.71
C PHE A 9 5.36 -8.87 2.94
N GLU A 10 6.33 -8.94 2.02
CA GLU A 10 7.57 -8.15 2.09
C GLU A 10 7.30 -6.63 2.03
N PRO A 11 6.54 -6.08 1.07
CA PRO A 11 6.27 -4.65 1.04
C PRO A 11 5.49 -4.17 2.27
N ILE A 12 4.52 -4.94 2.77
CA ILE A 12 3.78 -4.55 3.98
C ILE A 12 4.72 -4.52 5.20
N THR A 13 5.60 -5.52 5.32
CA THR A 13 6.60 -5.58 6.40
C THR A 13 7.56 -4.39 6.33
N LEU A 14 7.99 -4.02 5.13
CA LEU A 14 8.88 -2.87 4.94
C LEU A 14 8.19 -1.55 5.34
N ILE A 15 6.96 -1.31 4.88
CA ILE A 15 6.15 -0.14 5.26
C ILE A 15 5.99 -0.09 6.79
N LYS A 16 5.58 -1.21 7.40
CA LYS A 16 5.40 -1.33 8.85
C LYS A 16 6.69 -0.97 9.59
N LYS A 17 7.82 -1.54 9.19
CA LYS A 17 9.14 -1.28 9.78
C LYS A 17 9.51 0.21 9.74
N HIS A 18 9.24 0.90 8.64
CA HIS A 18 9.52 2.33 8.54
C HIS A 18 8.64 3.18 9.45
N ILE A 19 7.38 2.80 9.63
CA ILE A 19 6.46 3.50 10.53
C ILE A 19 6.83 3.28 12.00
N GLU A 20 7.25 2.07 12.37
CA GLU A 20 7.65 1.74 13.74
C GLU A 20 8.98 2.41 14.14
N ASN A 21 9.96 2.39 13.23
CA ASN A 21 11.35 2.69 13.57
C ASN A 21 11.83 4.08 13.09
N SER A 22 11.00 4.85 12.40
CA SER A 22 11.42 6.17 11.90
C SER A 22 10.35 7.24 12.06
N GLU A 23 10.79 8.46 12.39
CA GLU A 23 10.00 9.69 12.31
C GLU A 23 10.32 10.43 11.02
N LYS A 24 10.34 9.70 9.90
CA LYS A 24 10.73 10.22 8.60
C LYS A 24 9.65 9.98 7.57
N GLU A 25 9.72 10.81 6.55
CA GLU A 25 8.89 10.73 5.36
C GLU A 25 9.41 9.63 4.42
N PHE A 26 8.49 8.93 3.77
CA PHE A 26 8.79 8.01 2.68
C PHE A 26 7.60 7.92 1.71
N ASP A 27 7.85 7.47 0.48
CA ASP A 27 6.83 7.35 -0.54
C ASP A 27 6.49 5.89 -0.82
N VAL A 28 5.21 5.63 -1.09
CA VAL A 28 4.69 4.34 -1.53
C VAL A 28 3.85 4.57 -2.78
N GLU A 29 4.24 3.96 -3.89
CA GLU A 29 3.45 3.91 -5.12
C GLU A 29 2.90 2.49 -5.29
N ILE A 30 1.60 2.36 -5.48
CA ILE A 30 0.95 1.09 -5.80
C ILE A 30 0.21 1.23 -7.12
N LYS A 31 0.72 0.54 -8.14
CA LYS A 31 0.10 0.48 -9.46
C LYS A 31 -0.64 -0.84 -9.61
N ASN A 32 -1.96 -0.78 -9.79
CA ASN A 32 -2.76 -1.95 -10.17
C ASN A 32 -2.84 -2.07 -11.69
N SER A 33 -2.18 -3.10 -12.20
CA SER A 33 -2.11 -3.47 -13.60
C SER A 33 -3.23 -4.46 -13.95
N HIS A 34 -4.42 -3.92 -14.21
CA HIS A 34 -5.23 -4.33 -15.35
C HIS A 34 -5.02 -3.27 -16.45
N GLY A 35 -3.86 -3.35 -17.15
CA GLY A 35 -3.38 -2.33 -18.10
C GLY A 35 -2.65 -1.12 -17.50
N GLY A 36 -2.25 -1.16 -16.22
CA GLY A 36 -1.53 -0.06 -15.54
C GLY A 36 -2.38 1.18 -15.27
N ASN A 37 -3.70 0.99 -15.20
CA ASN A 37 -4.67 2.05 -15.29
C ASN A 37 -5.05 2.69 -13.95
N TYR A 38 -4.67 2.10 -12.82
CA TYR A 38 -4.98 2.68 -11.52
C TYR A 38 -3.71 2.75 -10.66
N VAL A 39 -3.37 3.95 -10.19
CA VAL A 39 -2.15 4.24 -9.43
C VAL A 39 -2.52 5.00 -8.17
N VAL A 40 -2.00 4.55 -7.03
CA VAL A 40 -2.06 5.26 -5.74
C VAL A 40 -0.64 5.67 -5.40
N ASN A 41 -0.38 6.98 -5.44
CA ASN A 41 0.87 7.56 -4.95
C ASN A 41 0.62 8.08 -3.54
N SER A 42 1.28 7.50 -2.55
CA SER A 42 1.13 7.83 -1.15
C SER A 42 2.41 8.41 -0.60
N LYS A 43 2.36 9.67 -0.18
CA LYS A 43 3.40 10.31 0.62
C LYS A 43 3.10 10.06 2.10
N VAL A 44 3.96 9.31 2.78
CA VAL A 44 3.76 8.86 4.17
C VAL A 44 4.63 9.68 5.10
N ASN A 45 3.98 10.50 5.94
CA ASN A 45 4.63 11.30 6.97
C ASN A 45 4.47 10.61 8.32
N VAL A 46 5.57 10.16 8.92
CA VAL A 46 5.56 9.52 10.24
C VAL A 46 6.06 10.49 11.30
N ARG A 47 5.26 10.69 12.35
CA ARG A 47 5.64 11.41 13.58
C ARG A 47 5.71 10.44 14.75
N GLN A 48 6.01 10.96 15.94
CA GLN A 48 6.09 10.16 17.17
C GLN A 48 4.87 9.24 17.34
N ASP A 49 3.66 9.82 17.36
CA ASP A 49 2.42 9.08 17.65
C ASP A 49 1.43 9.00 16.48
N SER A 50 1.75 9.60 15.32
CA SER A 50 0.82 9.67 14.19
C SER A 50 1.46 9.33 12.86
N VAL A 51 0.61 8.87 11.95
CA VAL A 51 0.93 8.64 10.54
C VAL A 51 -0.06 9.46 9.72
N ARG A 52 0.46 10.33 8.86
CA ARG A 52 -0.33 11.09 7.89
C ARG A 52 0.03 10.66 6.48
N ILE A 53 -0.96 10.23 5.71
CA ILE A 53 -0.80 9.75 4.34
C ILE A 53 -1.49 10.74 3.41
N GLU A 54 -0.73 11.25 2.45
CA GLU A 54 -1.24 12.11 1.39
C GLU A 54 -1.23 11.32 0.09
N ASN A 55 -2.41 11.12 -0.49
CA ASN A 55 -2.58 10.31 -1.69
C ASN A 55 -2.87 11.19 -2.91
N ASP A 56 -2.19 10.88 -4.01
CA ASP A 56 -2.53 11.26 -5.38
C ASP A 56 -2.97 9.99 -6.11
N ILE A 57 -4.27 9.87 -6.37
CA ILE A 57 -4.90 8.69 -6.96
C ILE A 57 -5.25 9.00 -8.41
N ARG A 58 -4.80 8.14 -9.33
CA ARG A 58 -5.03 8.30 -10.77
C ARG A 58 -5.68 7.07 -11.34
N ASN A 59 -6.81 7.25 -12.01
CA ASN A 59 -7.39 6.25 -12.87
C ASN A 59 -7.22 6.68 -14.34
N ASN A 60 -6.13 6.23 -14.95
CA ASN A 60 -5.74 6.58 -16.30
C ASN A 60 -6.73 6.04 -17.35
N PHE A 61 -7.48 4.98 -17.06
CA PHE A 61 -8.48 4.45 -18.00
C PHE A 61 -9.66 5.40 -18.16
N TYR A 62 -10.12 6.02 -17.08
CA TYR A 62 -11.23 6.99 -17.10
C TYR A 62 -10.75 8.45 -17.09
N GLY A 63 -9.44 8.70 -17.08
CA GLY A 63 -8.85 10.05 -16.98
C GLY A 63 -9.20 10.78 -15.69
N THR A 64 -9.49 10.05 -14.60
CA THR A 64 -9.89 10.67 -13.33
C THR A 64 -8.74 10.76 -12.34
N LYS A 65 -8.78 11.80 -11.52
CA LYS A 65 -7.83 12.06 -10.45
C LYS A 65 -8.59 12.38 -9.16
N SER A 66 -8.07 11.89 -8.03
CA SER A 66 -8.55 12.25 -6.70
C SER A 66 -7.36 12.39 -5.75
N ASP A 67 -7.41 13.39 -4.87
CA ASP A 67 -6.44 13.57 -3.81
C ASP A 67 -7.12 13.32 -2.46
N THR A 68 -6.47 12.56 -1.57
CA THR A 68 -7.00 12.30 -0.22
C THR A 68 -5.92 12.46 0.85
N ILE A 69 -6.34 12.81 2.07
CA ILE A 69 -5.46 12.91 3.22
C ILE A 69 -6.05 12.06 4.33
N LEU A 70 -5.26 11.14 4.86
CA LEU A 70 -5.63 10.26 5.96
C LEU A 70 -4.69 10.53 7.14
N THR A 71 -5.22 10.52 8.36
CA THR A 71 -4.42 10.69 9.58
C THR A 71 -4.84 9.67 10.62
N PHE A 72 -3.86 8.97 11.19
CA PHE A 72 -4.07 7.90 12.16
C PHE A 72 -3.15 8.07 13.36
N LEU A 73 -3.56 7.50 14.49
CA LEU A 73 -2.60 7.09 15.50
C LEU A 73 -1.70 5.99 14.92
N LYS A 74 -0.41 6.04 15.24
CA LYS A 74 0.58 5.07 14.75
C LYS A 74 0.16 3.64 15.12
N THR A 75 -0.28 3.43 16.36
CA THR A 75 -0.74 2.12 16.87
C THR A 75 -1.91 1.55 16.05
N ASP A 76 -2.86 2.38 15.66
CA ASP A 76 -4.03 1.93 14.90
C ASP A 76 -3.69 1.64 13.44
N PHE A 77 -2.80 2.45 12.84
CA PHE A 77 -2.32 2.16 11.50
C PHE A 77 -1.49 0.86 11.46
N ILE A 78 -0.66 0.61 12.48
CA ILE A 78 0.08 -0.65 12.61
C ILE A 78 -0.87 -1.85 12.71
N LYS A 79 -1.97 -1.76 13.45
CA LYS A 79 -2.99 -2.83 13.49
C LYS A 79 -3.61 -3.13 12.13
N LEU A 80 -3.81 -2.11 11.29
CA LEU A 80 -4.28 -2.30 9.91
C LEU A 80 -3.25 -3.08 9.09
N LEU A 81 -1.97 -2.72 9.20
CA LEU A 81 -0.89 -3.44 8.52
C LEU A 81 -0.73 -4.88 9.04
N ASP A 82 -0.86 -5.11 10.34
CA ASP A 82 -0.81 -6.45 10.94
C ASP A 82 -1.95 -7.33 10.45
N THR A 83 -3.14 -6.75 10.32
CA THR A 83 -4.29 -7.44 9.72
C THR A 83 -3.93 -7.86 8.28
N GLU A 84 -3.44 -6.95 7.45
CA GLU A 84 -3.06 -7.27 6.07
C GLU A 84 -1.90 -8.28 5.99
N LEU A 85 -0.94 -8.23 6.90
CA LEU A 85 0.16 -9.22 6.99
C LEU A 85 -0.37 -10.63 7.25
N SER A 86 -1.35 -10.78 8.15
CA SER A 86 -1.92 -12.09 8.49
C SER A 86 -2.59 -12.79 7.30
N TYR A 87 -3.04 -12.01 6.31
CA TYR A 87 -3.68 -12.50 5.09
C TYR A 87 -2.83 -12.35 3.83
N ALA A 88 -1.62 -11.80 3.91
CA ALA A 88 -0.82 -11.44 2.73
C ALA A 88 -0.63 -12.61 1.75
N ASN A 89 -0.45 -13.83 2.26
CA ASN A 89 -0.27 -15.04 1.47
C ASN A 89 -1.59 -15.66 0.97
N THR A 90 -2.72 -15.30 1.57
CA THR A 90 -4.04 -15.88 1.29
C THR A 90 -5.02 -14.89 0.63
N GLN A 91 -4.58 -13.67 0.31
CA GLN A 91 -5.46 -12.71 -0.38
C GLN A 91 -5.92 -13.26 -1.74
N ILE A 92 -7.14 -12.90 -2.13
CA ILE A 92 -7.73 -13.29 -3.40
C ILE A 92 -6.85 -12.78 -4.55
N LYS A 93 -6.49 -13.70 -5.45
CA LYS A 93 -5.78 -13.40 -6.70
C LYS A 93 -6.81 -13.23 -7.81
N ILE A 94 -6.99 -11.99 -8.28
CA ILE A 94 -7.90 -11.73 -9.40
C ILE A 94 -7.14 -11.96 -10.71
N ALA A 95 -7.74 -12.70 -11.65
CA ALA A 95 -7.13 -12.93 -12.95
C ALA A 95 -6.86 -11.60 -13.67
N GLY A 96 -5.68 -11.47 -14.30
CA GLY A 96 -5.30 -10.26 -15.04
C GLY A 96 -5.11 -9.00 -14.19
N ASN A 97 -4.99 -9.14 -12.86
CA ASN A 97 -4.67 -8.05 -11.95
C ASN A 97 -3.33 -8.33 -11.26
N TYR A 98 -2.42 -7.37 -11.39
CA TYR A 98 -1.07 -7.42 -10.87
C TYR A 98 -0.78 -6.11 -10.18
N GLN A 99 -0.04 -6.11 -9.08
CA GLN A 99 0.35 -4.89 -8.37
C GLN A 99 1.87 -4.75 -8.41
N ASP A 100 2.30 -3.57 -8.84
CA ASP A 100 3.68 -3.11 -8.71
C ASP A 100 3.69 -2.16 -7.51
N ILE A 101 4.42 -2.52 -6.46
CA ILE A 101 4.52 -1.74 -5.22
C ILE A 101 5.94 -1.20 -5.12
N LYS A 102 6.08 0.11 -5.21
CA LYS A 102 7.36 0.80 -5.09
C LYS A 102 7.41 1.56 -3.77
N ILE A 103 8.45 1.34 -2.99
CA ILE A 103 8.68 2.02 -1.71
C ILE A 103 10.00 2.78 -1.82
N THR A 104 9.93 4.10 -1.66
CA THR A 104 11.09 5.00 -1.74
C THR A 104 11.36 5.60 -0.37
N VAL A 105 12.55 5.36 0.17
CA VAL A 105 13.00 5.88 1.47
C VAL A 105 14.32 6.59 1.26
N ALA A 106 14.33 7.91 1.44
CA ALA A 106 15.44 8.78 1.03
C ALA A 106 15.83 8.47 -0.44
N ASP A 107 17.08 8.08 -0.68
CA ASP A 107 17.59 7.79 -2.03
C ASP A 107 17.46 6.31 -2.44
N SER A 108 16.85 5.47 -1.59
CA SER A 108 16.69 4.04 -1.85
C SER A 108 15.29 3.71 -2.34
N THR A 109 15.18 2.89 -3.38
CA THR A 109 13.92 2.42 -3.95
C THR A 109 13.88 0.90 -3.94
N ASN A 110 12.81 0.33 -3.38
CA ASN A 110 12.51 -1.10 -3.46
C ASN A 110 11.24 -1.30 -4.30
N VAL A 111 11.26 -2.26 -5.22
CA VAL A 111 10.13 -2.57 -6.08
C VAL A 111 9.72 -4.02 -5.86
N PHE A 112 8.44 -4.23 -5.59
CA PHE A 112 7.83 -5.52 -5.33
C PHE A 112 6.71 -5.78 -6.34
N TYR A 113 6.60 -7.03 -6.77
CA TYR A 113 5.62 -7.47 -7.76
C TYR A 113 4.73 -8.55 -7.13
N THR A 114 3.42 -8.35 -7.16
CA THR A 114 2.50 -9.30 -6.53
C THR A 114 1.16 -9.38 -7.26
N ARG A 115 0.38 -10.44 -7.00
CA ARG A 115 -1.04 -10.56 -7.38
C ARG A 115 -1.98 -10.42 -6.17
N GLN A 116 -1.42 -10.11 -5.01
CA GLN A 116 -2.06 -10.11 -3.70
C GLN A 116 -1.87 -8.75 -3.01
N GLY A 117 -1.81 -7.66 -3.78
CA GLY A 117 -1.55 -6.30 -3.30
C GLY A 117 -2.80 -5.46 -3.01
N PHE A 118 -4.01 -5.96 -3.28
CA PHE A 118 -5.24 -5.18 -3.08
C PHE A 118 -5.48 -4.77 -1.63
N GLY A 119 -5.08 -5.62 -0.68
CA GLY A 119 -5.16 -5.31 0.74
C GLY A 119 -4.40 -4.05 1.13
N ILE A 120 -3.09 -4.05 0.88
CA ILE A 120 -2.24 -2.89 1.17
C ILE A 120 -2.66 -1.66 0.36
N MET A 121 -3.05 -1.84 -0.89
CA MET A 121 -3.56 -0.76 -1.73
C MET A 121 -4.76 -0.05 -1.09
N ARG A 122 -5.73 -0.80 -0.56
CA ARG A 122 -6.91 -0.25 0.10
C ARG A 122 -6.57 0.41 1.45
N VAL A 123 -5.61 -0.13 2.19
CA VAL A 123 -5.10 0.49 3.42
C VAL A 123 -4.47 1.85 3.10
N MET A 124 -3.62 1.93 2.06
CA MET A 124 -2.96 3.18 1.68
C MET A 124 -3.96 4.21 1.10
N GLU A 125 -4.90 3.77 0.26
CA GLU A 125 -5.89 4.64 -0.40
C GLU A 125 -6.96 5.16 0.57
N LYS A 126 -7.51 4.28 1.42
CA LYS A 126 -8.75 4.53 2.17
C LYS A 126 -8.60 4.37 3.68
N GLY A 127 -7.46 3.88 4.17
CA GLY A 127 -7.26 3.67 5.60
C GLY A 127 -8.08 2.51 6.18
N ILE A 128 -8.53 1.58 5.33
CA ILE A 128 -9.34 0.45 5.75
C ILE A 128 -8.76 -0.84 5.22
N SER A 129 -8.79 -1.88 6.05
CA SER A 129 -8.41 -3.23 5.64
C SER A 129 -9.39 -3.79 4.62
N ASN A 130 -8.86 -4.56 3.66
CA ASN A 130 -9.67 -5.24 2.65
C ASN A 130 -10.27 -6.56 3.18
N THR A 131 -9.89 -6.98 4.39
CA THR A 131 -10.29 -8.27 4.97
C THR A 131 -11.44 -8.14 5.98
N ARG A 132 -12.28 -7.09 5.89
CA ARG A 132 -13.58 -7.13 6.57
C ARG A 132 -14.30 -8.37 6.07
N LYS A 133 -14.52 -9.33 6.99
CA LYS A 133 -15.45 -10.44 6.77
C LYS A 133 -16.73 -9.85 6.16
N ALA A 134 -17.24 -10.50 5.14
CA ALA A 134 -18.67 -10.49 4.93
C ALA A 134 -19.27 -10.98 6.26
N GLU A 135 -19.85 -10.07 7.03
CA GLU A 135 -20.81 -10.42 8.07
C GLU A 135 -22.13 -10.80 7.39
#